data_AF-A0A1E5Q391-F1
#
_entry.id   AF-A0A1E5Q391-F1
#
_cell.length_a   1.000
_cell.length_b   1.000
_cell.length_c   1.000
_cell.angle_alpha   90.00
_cell.angle_beta   90.00
_cell.angle_gamma   90.00
#
_symmetry.space_group_name_H-M   'P 1'
#
loop_
_entity.id
_entity.type
_entity.pdbx_description
1 polymer ?
#
loop_
_entity_poly.entity_id
_entity_poly.type
_entity_poly.pdbx_seq_one_letter_code
_entity_poly.pdbx_strand_id
1 'polypeptide(L)'
;MNNKGAIMNRELIGGLFGWGSIIASFASVYYLYQLMMNDGPAKPLIIATVVAFVCKGFARKYTNVEQVKSSRQVSSPALDIVGDYADYIAENSIGDEIRDVSALPHPKEDILQAMLNEARADIDENRREALIICTMMLADFQEGVGEKPLTRLGINLSAPLAEGEDIRALASRIANNPDKGRFDEFEARANAERLQISDQLHAAIGG
;
A
#
# COMPACT_ATOMS: atom_id res chain seq x y z
N MET A 1 30.91 16.03 -5.81
CA MET A 1 31.61 14.73 -6.03
C MET A 1 31.06 13.80 -4.96
N ASN A 2 30.25 12.76 -5.15
CA ASN A 2 30.28 11.62 -6.08
C ASN A 2 28.85 11.04 -6.29
N ASN A 3 28.03 11.56 -7.22
CA ASN A 3 26.71 10.98 -7.51
C ASN A 3 26.68 10.06 -8.74
N LYS A 4 27.73 10.07 -9.57
CA LYS A 4 27.80 9.25 -10.78
C LYS A 4 27.94 7.74 -10.48
N GLY A 5 28.63 7.38 -9.39
CA GLY A 5 28.77 5.98 -8.98
C GLY A 5 27.46 5.35 -8.48
N ALA A 6 26.61 6.13 -7.80
CA ALA A 6 25.32 5.66 -7.31
C ALA A 6 24.29 5.45 -8.42
N ILE A 7 24.36 6.23 -9.49
CA ILE A 7 23.48 6.12 -10.67
C ILE A 7 23.89 4.90 -11.51
N MET A 8 25.19 4.72 -11.75
CA MET A 8 25.71 3.59 -12.55
C MET A 8 25.47 2.22 -11.90
N ASN A 9 25.54 2.13 -10.56
CA ASN A 9 25.20 0.89 -9.85
C ASN A 9 23.71 0.52 -9.96
N ARG A 10 22.81 1.50 -10.11
CA ARG A 10 21.36 1.24 -10.19
C ARG A 10 20.91 0.76 -11.56
N GLU A 11 21.51 1.29 -12.63
CA GLU A 11 21.26 0.80 -14.00
C GLU A 11 21.75 -0.65 -14.18
N LEU A 12 22.90 -1.00 -13.60
CA LEU A 12 23.44 -2.35 -13.64
C LEU A 12 22.52 -3.36 -12.91
N ILE A 13 21.99 -2.95 -11.75
CA ILE A 13 21.05 -3.76 -10.96
C ILE A 13 19.72 -3.94 -11.71
N GLY A 14 19.15 -2.87 -12.28
CA GLY A 14 17.93 -2.93 -13.07
C GLY A 14 18.05 -3.86 -14.29
N GLY A 15 19.21 -3.79 -14.98
CA GLY A 15 19.53 -4.71 -16.08
C GLY A 15 19.56 -6.18 -15.65
N LEU A 16 20.25 -6.50 -14.54
CA LEU A 16 20.33 -7.88 -14.02
C LEU A 16 18.97 -8.46 -13.63
N PHE A 17 18.09 -7.64 -13.05
CA PHE A 17 16.72 -8.07 -12.72
C PHE A 17 15.85 -8.27 -13.96
N GLY A 18 16.02 -7.45 -15.01
CA GLY A 18 15.37 -7.64 -16.31
C GLY A 18 15.70 -9.01 -16.92
N TRP A 19 16.99 -9.34 -17.01
CA TRP A 19 17.44 -10.66 -17.51
C TRP A 19 16.98 -11.82 -16.62
N GLY A 20 16.98 -11.63 -15.29
CA GLY A 20 16.47 -12.63 -14.34
C GLY A 20 15.00 -12.97 -14.57
N SER A 21 14.16 -11.98 -14.88
CA SER A 21 12.73 -12.21 -15.18
C SER A 21 12.51 -13.01 -16.46
N ILE A 22 13.35 -12.81 -17.48
CA ILE A 22 13.28 -13.54 -18.75
C ILE A 22 13.67 -15.01 -18.51
N ILE A 23 14.77 -15.26 -17.79
CA ILE A 23 15.21 -16.63 -17.45
C ILE A 23 14.18 -17.36 -16.60
N ALA A 24 13.59 -16.69 -15.60
CA ALA A 24 12.52 -17.25 -14.78
C ALA A 24 11.26 -17.59 -15.59
N SER A 25 10.93 -16.79 -16.61
CA SER A 25 9.80 -17.08 -17.50
C SER A 25 10.04 -18.33 -18.34
N PHE A 26 11.25 -18.49 -18.89
CA PHE A 26 11.61 -19.70 -19.62
C PHE A 26 11.64 -20.94 -18.72
N ALA A 27 12.15 -20.81 -17.49
CA ALA A 27 12.14 -21.90 -16.52
C ALA A 27 10.71 -22.30 -16.12
N SER A 28 9.82 -21.34 -15.91
CA SER A 28 8.39 -21.57 -15.63
C SER A 28 7.72 -22.39 -16.75
N VAL A 29 7.92 -22.00 -18.02
CA VAL A 29 7.36 -22.71 -19.18
C VAL A 29 7.97 -24.12 -19.30
N TYR A 30 9.27 -24.26 -19.07
CA TYR A 30 9.95 -25.56 -19.09
C TYR A 30 9.43 -26.51 -18.01
N TYR A 31 9.23 -26.03 -16.77
CA TYR A 31 8.68 -26.85 -15.70
C TYR A 31 7.18 -27.15 -15.88
N LEU A 32 6.42 -26.24 -16.49
CA LEU A 32 5.03 -26.51 -16.88
C LEU A 32 4.95 -27.64 -17.91
N TYR A 33 5.84 -27.62 -18.91
CA TYR A 33 5.94 -28.69 -19.92
C TYR A 33 6.29 -30.05 -19.30
N GLN A 34 7.28 -30.08 -18.39
CA GLN A 34 7.64 -31.32 -17.68
C GLN A 34 6.51 -31.86 -16.79
N LEU A 35 5.71 -30.97 -16.19
CA LEU A 35 4.56 -31.35 -15.38
C LEU A 35 3.44 -32.00 -16.21
N MET A 36 3.22 -31.51 -17.44
CA MET A 36 2.17 -32.05 -18.32
C MET A 36 2.55 -33.36 -19.01
N MET A 37 3.85 -33.60 -19.25
CA MET A 37 4.31 -34.72 -20.08
C MET A 37 4.97 -35.87 -19.29
N ASN A 38 5.39 -35.64 -18.04
CA ASN A 38 6.26 -36.56 -17.30
C ASN A 38 5.90 -36.74 -15.81
N ASP A 39 4.68 -36.34 -15.39
CA ASP A 39 4.23 -36.38 -13.98
C ASP A 39 5.26 -35.78 -12.98
N GLY A 40 5.95 -34.72 -13.41
CA GLY A 40 6.99 -34.06 -12.62
C GLY A 40 6.47 -33.44 -11.32
N PRO A 41 7.33 -33.26 -10.29
CA PRO A 41 6.91 -32.68 -9.03
C PRO A 41 6.46 -31.22 -9.23
N ALA A 42 5.31 -30.82 -8.64
CA ALA A 42 4.72 -29.48 -8.82
C ALA A 42 5.46 -28.33 -8.11
N LYS A 43 6.34 -28.66 -7.16
CA LYS A 43 7.03 -27.68 -6.31
C LYS A 43 7.92 -26.65 -7.08
N PRO A 44 8.66 -27.00 -8.14
CA PRO A 44 9.46 -26.04 -8.91
C PRO A 44 8.61 -25.03 -9.70
N LEU A 45 7.41 -25.42 -10.15
CA LEU A 45 6.48 -24.55 -10.87
C LEU A 45 5.97 -23.41 -9.97
N ILE A 46 5.59 -23.75 -8.73
CA ILE A 46 5.08 -22.78 -7.74
C ILE A 46 6.17 -21.77 -7.39
N ILE A 47 7.40 -22.24 -7.14
CA ILE A 47 8.53 -21.36 -6.82
C ILE A 47 8.86 -20.43 -7.99
N ALA A 48 8.90 -20.94 -9.22
CA ALA A 48 9.16 -20.11 -10.41
C ALA A 48 8.09 -19.04 -10.63
N THR A 49 6.82 -19.37 -10.37
CA THR A 49 5.70 -18.44 -10.52
C THR A 49 5.74 -17.33 -9.47
N VAL A 50 6.04 -17.67 -8.21
CA VAL A 50 6.21 -16.68 -7.13
C VAL A 50 7.40 -15.76 -7.42
N VAL A 51 8.54 -16.31 -7.85
CA VAL A 51 9.72 -15.50 -8.22
C VAL A 51 9.42 -14.58 -9.40
N ALA A 52 8.71 -15.05 -10.42
CA ALA A 52 8.32 -14.22 -11.57
C ALA A 52 7.39 -13.06 -11.15
N PHE A 53 6.43 -13.30 -10.26
CA PHE A 53 5.56 -12.24 -9.73
C PHE A 53 6.34 -11.21 -8.91
N VAL A 54 7.26 -11.65 -8.05
CA VAL A 54 8.11 -10.75 -7.26
C VAL A 54 9.03 -9.94 -8.16
N CYS A 55 9.73 -10.57 -9.12
CA CYS A 55 10.59 -9.86 -10.07
C CYS A 55 9.81 -8.87 -10.95
N LYS A 56 8.59 -9.20 -11.37
CA LYS A 56 7.73 -8.31 -12.16
C LYS A 56 7.21 -7.12 -11.33
N GLY A 57 6.92 -7.34 -10.05
CA GLY A 57 6.60 -6.27 -9.09
C GLY A 57 7.76 -5.30 -8.87
N PHE A 58 8.98 -5.82 -8.70
CA PHE A 58 10.18 -4.98 -8.59
C PHE A 58 10.51 -4.25 -9.90
N ALA A 59 10.44 -4.93 -11.06
CA ALA A 59 10.67 -4.28 -12.35
C ALA A 59 9.69 -3.12 -12.59
N ARG A 60 8.38 -3.30 -12.27
CA ARG A 60 7.39 -2.22 -12.31
C ARG A 60 7.72 -1.06 -11.39
N LYS A 61 8.27 -1.32 -10.20
CA LYS A 61 8.69 -0.28 -9.26
C LYS A 61 9.87 0.55 -9.77
N TYR A 62 10.72 0.00 -10.65
CA TYR A 62 11.89 0.71 -11.20
C TYR A 62 11.61 1.42 -12.54
N THR A 63 10.82 0.84 -13.46
CA THR A 63 10.48 1.51 -14.72
C THR A 63 9.51 2.69 -14.53
N ASN A 64 8.63 2.65 -13.53
CA ASN A 64 7.74 3.80 -13.23
C ASN A 64 8.50 5.01 -12.66
N VAL A 65 9.63 4.81 -11.97
CA VAL A 65 10.37 5.90 -11.32
C VAL A 65 11.10 6.80 -12.35
N GLU A 66 11.46 6.27 -13.52
CA GLU A 66 12.08 7.07 -14.59
C GLU A 66 11.05 7.82 -15.46
N GLN A 67 9.91 7.20 -15.80
CA GLN A 67 8.88 7.89 -16.58
C GLN A 67 8.13 8.95 -15.76
N VAL A 68 7.87 8.71 -14.47
CA VAL A 68 7.18 9.67 -13.58
C VAL A 68 8.02 10.92 -13.30
N LYS A 69 9.36 10.86 -13.41
CA LYS A 69 10.21 12.05 -13.26
C LYS A 69 10.32 12.89 -14.53
N SER A 70 10.13 12.32 -15.72
CA SER A 70 10.24 13.05 -16.98
C SER A 70 8.97 13.80 -17.39
N SER A 71 7.79 13.41 -16.87
CA SER A 71 6.51 14.13 -17.08
C SER A 71 6.16 15.12 -15.96
N ARG A 72 6.98 15.17 -14.89
CA ARG A 72 6.77 15.97 -13.67
C ARG A 72 7.09 17.46 -13.80
N GLN A 73 6.78 18.08 -14.93
CA GLN A 73 7.10 19.50 -15.16
C GLN A 73 5.89 20.45 -15.12
N VAL A 74 4.74 19.97 -14.62
CA VAL A 74 3.64 20.81 -14.12
C VAL A 74 3.15 20.18 -12.82
N SER A 75 3.78 20.49 -11.67
CA SER A 75 3.20 20.11 -10.38
C SER A 75 1.96 20.97 -10.15
N SER A 76 0.80 20.34 -10.09
CA SER A 76 -0.40 20.99 -9.57
C SER A 76 -0.34 20.87 -8.04
N PRO A 77 -0.86 21.86 -7.28
CA PRO A 77 -0.96 21.73 -5.82
C PRO A 77 -1.68 20.45 -5.36
N ALA A 78 -2.61 19.93 -6.16
CA ALA A 78 -3.30 18.67 -5.88
C ALA A 78 -2.38 17.45 -5.96
N LEU A 79 -1.45 17.41 -6.94
CA LEU A 79 -0.47 16.33 -7.06
C LEU A 79 0.51 16.30 -5.89
N ASP A 80 0.86 17.47 -5.35
CA ASP A 80 1.73 17.57 -4.17
C ASP A 80 1.00 17.03 -2.93
N ILE A 81 -0.28 17.39 -2.71
CA ILE A 81 -1.11 16.85 -1.61
C ILE A 81 -1.25 15.32 -1.71
N VAL A 82 -1.53 14.79 -2.90
CA VAL A 82 -1.62 13.34 -3.13
C VAL A 82 -0.29 12.64 -2.88
N GLY A 83 0.82 13.27 -3.30
CA GLY A 83 2.17 12.77 -3.05
C GLY A 83 2.50 12.70 -1.56
N ASP A 84 2.27 13.78 -0.83
CA ASP A 84 2.54 13.86 0.61
C ASP A 84 1.71 12.84 1.40
N TYR A 85 0.43 12.66 1.03
CA TYR A 85 -0.42 11.63 1.65
C TYR A 85 0.05 10.22 1.31
N ALA A 86 0.45 9.95 0.06
CA ALA A 86 0.95 8.64 -0.34
C ALA A 86 2.25 8.28 0.40
N ASP A 87 3.16 9.24 0.53
CA ASP A 87 4.41 9.07 1.30
C ASP A 87 4.10 8.83 2.78
N TYR A 88 3.15 9.57 3.37
CA TYR A 88 2.70 9.35 4.74
C TYR A 88 2.17 7.92 4.96
N ILE A 89 1.30 7.41 4.08
CA ILE A 89 0.74 6.05 4.21
C ILE A 89 1.82 4.97 4.01
N ALA A 90 2.77 5.21 3.11
CA ALA A 90 3.88 4.29 2.88
C ALA A 90 4.81 4.18 4.10
N GLU A 91 5.03 5.28 4.81
CA GLU A 91 5.84 5.32 6.03
C GLU A 91 5.06 4.89 7.28
N ASN A 92 3.74 5.08 7.28
CA ASN A 92 2.89 4.86 8.44
C ASN A 92 1.71 3.94 8.10
N SER A 93 2.01 2.69 7.69
CA SER A 93 0.99 1.72 7.28
C SER A 93 -0.16 1.61 8.29
N ILE A 94 -1.38 1.83 7.84
CA ILE A 94 -2.60 1.70 8.67
C ILE A 94 -3.02 0.24 8.61
N GLY A 95 -3.04 -0.41 9.77
CA GLY A 95 -3.54 -1.77 9.93
C GLY A 95 -5.00 -1.77 10.37
N ASP A 96 -5.28 -2.48 11.46
CA ASP A 96 -6.59 -2.52 12.11
C ASP A 96 -6.72 -1.41 13.16
N GLU A 97 -6.43 -0.18 12.75
CA GLU A 97 -6.39 0.98 13.64
C GLU A 97 -7.08 2.21 13.05
N ILE A 98 -7.61 3.04 13.96
CA ILE A 98 -8.23 4.32 13.64
C ILE A 98 -7.37 5.41 14.26
N ARG A 99 -7.02 6.42 13.46
CA ARG A 99 -6.16 7.53 13.85
C ARG A 99 -6.96 8.82 13.91
N ASP A 100 -6.39 9.84 14.57
CA ASP A 100 -6.96 11.17 14.54
C ASP A 100 -6.62 11.90 13.23
N VAL A 101 -7.51 12.77 12.75
CA VAL A 101 -7.25 13.58 11.54
C VAL A 101 -6.04 14.49 11.69
N SER A 102 -5.67 14.87 12.92
CA SER A 102 -4.45 15.65 13.19
C SER A 102 -3.16 14.92 12.82
N ALA A 103 -3.20 13.61 12.59
CA ALA A 103 -2.05 12.84 12.11
C ALA A 103 -1.81 12.98 10.60
N LEU A 104 -2.75 13.54 9.83
CA LEU A 104 -2.63 13.70 8.39
C LEU A 104 -1.66 14.84 8.02
N PRO A 105 -0.94 14.73 6.89
CA PRO A 105 -0.03 15.78 6.42
C PRO A 105 -0.76 17.04 5.92
N HIS A 106 -2.04 16.90 5.56
CA HIS A 106 -2.91 17.97 5.06
C HIS A 106 -4.32 17.82 5.64
N PRO A 107 -5.19 18.85 5.58
CA PRO A 107 -6.59 18.71 5.94
C PRO A 107 -7.26 17.57 5.17
N LYS A 108 -8.03 16.74 5.86
CA LYS A 108 -8.65 15.53 5.28
C LYS A 108 -9.47 15.82 4.02
N GLU A 109 -10.23 16.91 4.03
CA GLU A 109 -11.05 17.32 2.89
C GLU A 109 -10.20 17.70 1.68
N ASP A 110 -9.07 18.39 1.88
CA ASP A 110 -8.17 18.77 0.79
C ASP A 110 -7.54 17.54 0.14
N ILE A 111 -7.16 16.53 0.95
CA ILE A 111 -6.66 15.24 0.45
C ILE A 111 -7.76 14.53 -0.35
N LEU A 112 -8.97 14.44 0.18
CA LEU A 112 -10.10 13.80 -0.51
C LEU A 112 -10.36 14.46 -1.87
N GLN A 113 -10.46 15.78 -1.92
CA GLN A 113 -10.68 16.51 -3.17
C GLN A 113 -9.53 16.32 -4.16
N ALA A 114 -8.28 16.35 -3.70
CA ALA A 114 -7.13 16.10 -4.55
C ALA A 114 -7.14 14.68 -5.14
N MET A 115 -7.44 13.66 -4.31
CA MET A 115 -7.54 12.27 -4.74
C MET A 115 -8.70 12.03 -5.73
N LEU A 116 -9.87 12.64 -5.49
CA LEU A 116 -11.01 12.56 -6.41
C LEU A 116 -10.69 13.17 -7.78
N ASN A 117 -9.99 14.30 -7.80
CA ASN A 117 -9.58 14.96 -9.04
C ASN A 117 -8.56 14.11 -9.81
N GLU A 118 -7.57 13.54 -9.12
CA GLU A 118 -6.59 12.64 -9.74
C GLU A 118 -7.25 11.36 -10.26
N ALA A 119 -8.13 10.74 -9.49
CA ALA A 119 -8.82 9.51 -9.90
C ALA A 119 -9.69 9.71 -11.15
N ARG A 120 -10.31 10.89 -11.30
CA ARG A 120 -11.07 11.28 -12.50
C ARG A 120 -10.16 11.50 -13.71
N ALA A 121 -9.01 12.12 -13.51
CA ALA A 121 -8.08 12.47 -14.59
C ALA A 121 -7.22 11.29 -15.05
N ASP A 122 -7.08 10.24 -14.23
CA ASP A 122 -6.18 9.14 -14.51
C ASP A 122 -6.73 8.17 -15.58
N ILE A 123 -5.86 7.85 -16.55
CA ILE A 123 -6.15 6.92 -17.64
C ILE A 123 -5.66 5.51 -17.29
N ASP A 124 -4.63 5.39 -16.44
CA ASP A 124 -4.09 4.09 -16.01
C ASP A 124 -5.00 3.47 -14.95
N GLU A 125 -5.63 2.35 -15.31
CA GLU A 125 -6.54 1.63 -14.43
C GLU A 125 -5.88 1.13 -13.14
N ASN A 126 -4.61 0.72 -13.19
CA ASN A 126 -3.91 0.23 -11.99
C ASN A 126 -3.59 1.40 -11.03
N ARG A 127 -3.20 2.56 -11.57
CA ARG A 127 -2.94 3.75 -10.76
C ARG A 127 -4.26 4.27 -10.17
N ARG A 128 -5.34 4.26 -10.94
CA ARG A 128 -6.68 4.61 -10.48
C ARG A 128 -7.19 3.66 -9.38
N GLU A 129 -6.99 2.36 -9.50
CA GLU A 129 -7.34 1.39 -8.45
C GLU A 129 -6.56 1.66 -7.16
N ALA A 130 -5.25 1.94 -7.27
CA ALA A 130 -4.44 2.31 -6.11
C ALA A 130 -4.94 3.61 -5.45
N LEU A 131 -5.31 4.63 -6.24
CA LEU A 131 -5.92 5.86 -5.75
C LEU A 131 -7.23 5.59 -5.01
N ILE A 132 -8.12 4.74 -5.55
CA ILE A 132 -9.37 4.35 -4.89
C ILE A 132 -9.08 3.75 -3.52
N ILE A 133 -8.19 2.76 -3.44
CA ILE A 133 -7.83 2.09 -2.19
C ILE A 133 -7.27 3.10 -1.18
N CYS A 134 -6.30 3.91 -1.58
CA CYS A 134 -5.69 4.93 -0.71
C CYS A 134 -6.69 6.00 -0.24
N THR A 135 -7.65 6.37 -1.11
CA THR A 135 -8.71 7.33 -0.75
C THR A 135 -9.66 6.72 0.29
N MET A 136 -10.03 5.44 0.13
CA MET A 136 -10.88 4.75 1.11
C MET A 136 -10.23 4.63 2.50
N MET A 137 -8.90 4.60 2.58
CA MET A 137 -8.16 4.63 3.85
C MET A 137 -8.31 5.95 4.61
N LEU A 138 -8.72 7.06 3.96
CA LEU A 138 -8.99 8.32 4.68
C LEU A 138 -10.10 8.17 5.71
N ALA A 139 -11.01 7.21 5.51
CA ALA A 139 -12.07 6.92 6.46
C ALA A 139 -11.54 6.46 7.82
N ASP A 140 -10.32 5.93 7.91
CA ASP A 140 -9.71 5.48 9.15
C ASP A 140 -9.11 6.64 9.97
N PHE A 141 -9.18 7.88 9.46
CA PHE A 141 -8.82 9.09 10.20
C PHE A 141 -10.07 9.82 10.69
N GLN A 142 -10.32 9.85 11.99
CA GLN A 142 -11.54 10.39 12.58
C GLN A 142 -11.22 11.51 13.58
N GLU A 143 -12.03 12.57 13.60
CA GLU A 143 -11.90 13.64 14.58
C GLU A 143 -12.23 13.16 16.00
N GLY A 144 -11.39 13.51 16.98
CA GLY A 144 -11.64 13.24 18.39
C GLY A 144 -11.13 11.87 18.87
N VAL A 145 -10.32 11.20 18.06
CA VAL A 145 -9.63 9.96 18.45
C VAL A 145 -8.53 10.29 19.46
N GLY A 146 -7.78 11.37 19.19
CA GLY A 146 -6.62 11.81 19.98
C GLY A 146 -5.28 11.28 19.46
N GLU A 147 -4.19 11.61 20.17
CA GLU A 147 -2.82 11.30 19.72
C GLU A 147 -2.51 9.79 19.60
N LYS A 148 -3.21 8.96 20.37
CA LYS A 148 -2.99 7.51 20.39
C LYS A 148 -4.00 6.83 19.46
N PRO A 149 -3.53 6.10 18.42
CA PRO A 149 -4.42 5.30 17.59
C PRO A 149 -5.23 4.30 18.41
N LEU A 150 -6.50 4.14 18.04
CA LEU A 150 -7.35 3.10 18.60
C LEU A 150 -7.19 1.84 17.76
N THR A 151 -6.91 0.71 18.40
CA THR A 151 -6.84 -0.59 17.71
C THR A 151 -7.89 -1.53 18.27
N ARG A 152 -8.40 -2.44 17.43
CA ARG A 152 -9.44 -3.39 17.83
C ARG A 152 -9.05 -4.21 19.08
N LEU A 153 -7.77 -4.56 19.18
CA LEU A 153 -7.23 -5.37 20.28
C LEU A 153 -6.65 -4.54 21.43
N GLY A 154 -6.61 -3.21 21.33
CA GLY A 154 -5.96 -2.33 22.32
C GLY A 154 -4.44 -2.49 22.39
N ILE A 155 -3.86 -3.17 21.40
CA ILE A 155 -2.42 -3.37 21.23
C ILE A 155 -2.01 -3.05 19.80
N ASN A 156 -0.78 -2.57 19.62
CA ASN A 156 -0.22 -2.32 18.30
C ASN A 156 0.40 -3.60 17.76
N LEU A 157 -0.26 -4.25 16.80
CA LEU A 157 0.22 -5.49 16.16
C LEU A 157 1.36 -5.25 15.15
N SER A 158 1.60 -4.00 14.76
CA SER A 158 2.69 -3.63 13.84
C SER A 158 4.04 -3.52 14.55
N ALA A 159 4.03 -3.43 15.89
CA ALA A 159 5.23 -3.47 16.71
C ALA A 159 5.66 -4.91 17.01
N PRO A 160 6.97 -5.23 17.03
CA PRO A 160 7.44 -6.52 17.52
C PRO A 160 6.95 -6.75 18.95
N LEU A 161 6.47 -7.97 19.24
CA LEU A 161 6.21 -8.38 20.61
C LEU A 161 7.52 -8.29 21.41
N ALA A 162 7.43 -7.83 22.66
CA ALA A 162 8.61 -7.70 23.49
C ALA A 162 9.21 -9.09 23.76
N GLU A 163 10.55 -9.18 23.76
CA GLU A 163 11.22 -10.44 24.07
C GLU A 163 10.88 -10.86 25.50
N GLY A 164 10.31 -12.06 25.67
CA GLY A 164 9.85 -12.57 26.96
C GLY A 164 8.46 -12.07 27.40
N GLU A 165 7.65 -11.49 26.50
CA GLU A 165 6.28 -11.07 26.82
C GLU A 165 5.42 -12.26 27.28
N ASP A 166 4.82 -12.14 28.47
CA ASP A 166 3.93 -13.17 29.02
C ASP A 166 2.63 -13.21 28.21
N ILE A 167 2.44 -14.31 27.48
CA ILE A 167 1.26 -14.56 26.65
C ILE A 167 -0.04 -14.44 27.46
N ARG A 168 -0.04 -14.82 28.74
CA ARG A 168 -1.23 -14.71 29.60
C ARG A 168 -1.55 -13.26 29.93
N ALA A 169 -0.54 -12.45 30.21
CA ALA A 169 -0.70 -11.02 30.44
C ALA A 169 -1.16 -10.29 29.16
N LEU A 170 -0.60 -10.66 27.99
CA LEU A 170 -1.02 -10.15 26.70
C LEU A 170 -2.50 -10.49 26.41
N ALA A 171 -2.88 -11.75 26.59
CA ALA A 171 -4.27 -12.18 26.43
C ALA A 171 -5.23 -11.43 27.37
N SER A 172 -4.80 -11.18 28.61
CA SER A 172 -5.59 -10.40 29.58
C SER A 172 -5.77 -8.94 29.15
N ARG A 173 -4.74 -8.30 28.58
CA ARG A 173 -4.84 -6.94 28.02
C ARG A 173 -5.80 -6.87 26.85
N ILE A 174 -5.73 -7.83 25.93
CA ILE A 174 -6.65 -7.91 24.79
C ILE A 174 -8.09 -8.11 25.27
N ALA A 175 -8.31 -9.05 26.20
CA ALA A 175 -9.64 -9.36 26.73
C ALA A 175 -10.27 -8.18 27.49
N ASN A 176 -9.46 -7.35 28.13
CA ASN A 176 -9.88 -6.20 28.92
C ASN A 176 -9.55 -4.87 28.25
N ASN A 177 -9.51 -4.82 26.91
CA ASN A 177 -9.23 -3.59 26.16
C ASN A 177 -10.17 -2.46 26.62
N PRO A 178 -9.68 -1.42 27.33
CA PRO A 178 -10.52 -0.34 27.85
C PRO A 178 -11.09 0.53 26.73
N ASP A 179 -10.45 0.53 25.57
CA ASP A 179 -10.80 1.37 24.42
C ASP A 179 -11.77 0.67 23.46
N LYS A 180 -12.18 -0.58 23.73
CA LYS A 180 -13.04 -1.35 22.82
C LYS A 180 -14.31 -0.58 22.43
N GLY A 181 -15.01 0.00 23.41
CA GLY A 181 -16.25 0.75 23.14
C GLY A 181 -16.01 1.98 22.26
N ARG A 182 -14.90 2.71 22.48
CA ARG A 182 -14.52 3.84 21.63
C ARG A 182 -14.15 3.37 20.22
N PHE A 183 -13.38 2.28 20.12
CA PHE A 183 -13.02 1.69 18.83
C PHE A 183 -14.26 1.32 18.02
N ASP A 184 -15.22 0.60 18.63
CA ASP A 184 -16.46 0.18 17.94
C ASP A 184 -17.27 1.40 17.45
N GLU A 185 -17.33 2.49 18.23
CA GLU A 185 -17.99 3.74 17.83
C GLU A 185 -17.30 4.41 16.63
N PHE A 186 -15.98 4.59 16.70
CA PHE A 186 -15.21 5.19 15.62
C PHE A 186 -15.16 4.30 14.38
N GLU A 187 -15.15 2.98 14.54
CA GLU A 187 -15.19 2.02 13.43
C GLU A 187 -16.51 2.12 12.69
N ALA A 188 -17.63 2.25 13.40
CA ALA A 188 -18.93 2.48 12.77
C ALA A 188 -18.95 3.78 11.95
N ARG A 189 -18.36 4.86 12.47
CA ARG A 189 -18.21 6.13 11.75
C ARG A 189 -17.33 6.00 10.52
N ALA A 190 -16.14 5.40 10.67
CA ALA A 190 -15.21 5.15 9.58
C ALA A 190 -15.87 4.30 8.49
N ASN A 191 -16.60 3.25 8.86
CA ASN A 191 -17.33 2.41 7.90
C ASN A 191 -18.39 3.20 7.12
N ALA A 192 -19.17 4.05 7.80
CA ALA A 192 -20.16 4.90 7.15
C ALA A 192 -19.51 5.91 6.19
N GLU A 193 -18.41 6.53 6.60
CA GLU A 193 -17.68 7.47 5.76
C GLU A 193 -17.01 6.78 4.56
N ARG A 194 -16.50 5.56 4.73
CA ARG A 194 -15.90 4.80 3.64
C ARG A 194 -16.90 4.54 2.52
N LEU A 195 -18.16 4.29 2.86
CA LEU A 195 -19.25 4.17 1.88
C LEU A 195 -19.47 5.50 1.15
N GLN A 196 -19.51 6.62 1.87
CA GLN A 196 -19.64 7.96 1.27
C GLN A 196 -18.48 8.29 0.33
N ILE A 197 -17.25 7.97 0.71
CA ILE A 197 -16.05 8.14 -0.13
C ILE A 197 -16.15 7.26 -1.38
N SER A 198 -16.58 6.01 -1.24
CA SER A 198 -16.79 5.10 -2.37
C SER A 198 -17.81 5.65 -3.36
N ASP A 199 -18.93 6.18 -2.87
CA ASP A 199 -19.96 6.80 -3.72
C ASP A 199 -19.41 8.03 -4.47
N GLN A 200 -18.63 8.87 -3.80
CA GLN A 200 -17.98 10.03 -4.42
C GLN A 200 -16.97 9.62 -5.50
N LEU A 201 -16.17 8.57 -5.27
CA LEU A 201 -15.22 8.03 -6.26
C LEU A 201 -15.96 7.47 -7.48
N HIS A 202 -17.03 6.70 -7.28
CA HIS A 202 -17.85 6.19 -8.38
C HIS A 202 -18.46 7.32 -9.20
N ALA A 203 -19.00 8.35 -8.55
CA ALA A 203 -19.52 9.53 -9.22
C ALA A 203 -18.44 10.32 -9.97
N ALA A 204 -17.23 10.40 -9.42
CA ALA A 204 -16.12 11.13 -10.03
C ALA A 204 -15.54 10.43 -11.26
N ILE A 205 -15.51 9.10 -11.28
CA ILE A 205 -14.90 8.28 -12.34
C ILE A 205 -15.91 7.91 -13.45
N GLY A 206 -17.18 7.70 -13.08
CA GLY A 206 -18.23 7.30 -14.03
C GLY A 206 -18.97 8.46 -14.72
N GLY A 207 -18.67 9.70 -14.33
CA GLY A 207 -19.25 10.93 -14.89
C GLY A 207 -18.51 11.51 -16.08
#